data_AF-A0A2A4J7S2-F1
#
_entry.id   AF-A0A2A4J7S2-F1
#
_cell.length_a   1.000
_cell.length_b   1.000
_cell.length_c   1.000
_cell.angle_alpha   90.00
_cell.angle_beta   90.00
_cell.angle_gamma   90.00
#
_symmetry.space_group_name_H-M   'P 1'
#
loop_
_entity.id
_entity.type
_entity.pdbx_description
1 polymer ?
#
loop_
_entity_poly.entity_id
_entity_poly.type
_entity_poly.pdbx_seq_one_letter_code
_entity_poly.pdbx_strand_id
1 'polypeptide(L)'
;MGNYSVDIMAINETWLRKGEEDRAPCVPGYKLRHIPRPTTVRGGRGGGVAFYIKGGIAARVRAHPEHPNVEQLWLNLNINKKKILIGTAYRPPWFELRSFLDALTASISGLAPYEHLFLLGDFNVNLLDVNNTKTKELMDFFGYLNITQLVQTPTHFIGESSSLIDIICTDAPTRNVNVNHIKELGHHSFITCETIIKKPKSKPRTIVFRPLKDILLDYFTTDLEKLPWASVSDMSDVNVMVQTYNFFLLQLFDLHAPLKRKTFKTRPTPWITDNIRLISRLRDDARDRFRHSKLPGHKKYYLDLKHQAITALACEKTAYFSKCINDHIRDPKLLWRNLKTDVLPDHKQRLLPGHFNNPDEVNAAFLDVPGNCLHNMSQLSYFEAHRYSDATFSLTVTNAETVLKIIKSLGSNAQGVDDLQSGFRQGRGTATALADVVGNILEARDRGEGTILALLDFSRAFDAINTTLLLSKLTYYGFDNDAVEWFKSYLSGRSQYVEMHKEDGTTASSSPLH
;
A
#
# COMPACT_ATOMS: atom_id res chain seq x y z
N MET A 1 -8.34 -13.78 -21.80
CA MET A 1 -8.47 -14.10 -20.36
C MET A 1 -9.89 -14.01 -19.78
N GLY A 2 -10.97 -13.97 -20.59
CA GLY A 2 -12.34 -13.75 -20.07
C GLY A 2 -13.04 -14.94 -19.40
N ASN A 3 -12.50 -16.16 -19.50
CA ASN A 3 -13.17 -17.39 -19.05
C ASN A 3 -12.53 -18.11 -17.85
N TYR A 4 -11.34 -17.69 -17.38
CA TYR A 4 -10.63 -18.35 -16.29
C TYR A 4 -10.32 -17.34 -15.18
N SER A 5 -10.96 -17.48 -14.01
CA SER A 5 -10.65 -16.70 -12.81
C SER A 5 -9.60 -17.46 -11.99
N VAL A 6 -8.32 -17.18 -12.21
CA VAL A 6 -7.21 -17.80 -11.47
C VAL A 6 -6.84 -16.95 -10.26
N ASP A 7 -6.42 -17.55 -9.16
CA ASP A 7 -6.04 -16.83 -7.95
C ASP A 7 -4.55 -16.42 -7.97
N ILE A 8 -3.68 -17.30 -8.46
CA ILE A 8 -2.23 -17.09 -8.61
C ILE A 8 -1.81 -17.66 -9.96
N MET A 9 -1.12 -16.86 -10.77
CA MET A 9 -0.68 -17.24 -12.10
C MET A 9 0.83 -17.07 -12.18
N ALA A 10 1.55 -18.17 -12.40
CA ALA A 10 2.97 -18.16 -12.71
C ALA A 10 3.17 -17.87 -14.21
N ILE A 11 4.17 -17.06 -14.53
CA ILE A 11 4.60 -16.76 -15.89
C ILE A 11 6.11 -16.99 -15.96
N ASN A 12 6.55 -17.77 -16.93
CA ASN A 12 7.95 -17.98 -17.27
C ASN A 12 8.23 -17.27 -18.59
N GLU A 13 9.48 -16.85 -18.78
CA GLU A 13 9.90 -16.01 -19.90
C GLU A 13 9.05 -14.73 -20.02
N THR A 14 9.17 -13.83 -19.04
CA THR A 14 8.50 -12.53 -19.10
C THR A 14 9.10 -11.59 -20.15
N TRP A 15 10.38 -11.79 -20.50
CA TRP A 15 11.19 -10.90 -21.35
C TRP A 15 11.30 -9.45 -20.83
N LEU A 16 10.95 -9.22 -19.56
CA LEU A 16 11.03 -7.92 -18.90
C LEU A 16 12.41 -7.76 -18.26
N ARG A 17 13.03 -6.59 -18.45
CA ARG A 17 14.26 -6.23 -17.75
C ARG A 17 13.98 -5.53 -16.43
N LYS A 18 15.02 -5.39 -15.60
CA LYS A 18 14.94 -4.61 -14.36
C LYS A 18 14.54 -3.17 -14.68
N GLY A 19 13.45 -2.68 -14.08
CA GLY A 19 12.91 -1.34 -14.35
C GLY A 19 11.95 -1.28 -15.54
N GLU A 20 11.66 -2.41 -16.20
CA GLU A 20 10.68 -2.48 -17.29
C GLU A 20 9.34 -3.11 -16.85
N GLU A 21 9.07 -3.20 -15.54
CA GLU A 21 7.86 -3.83 -15.01
C GLU A 21 6.57 -3.15 -15.54
N ASP A 22 6.62 -1.86 -15.84
CA ASP A 22 5.51 -1.09 -16.42
C ASP A 22 5.12 -1.53 -17.85
N ARG A 23 6.02 -2.24 -18.55
CA ARG A 23 5.72 -2.83 -19.87
C ARG A 23 4.86 -4.09 -19.76
N ALA A 24 4.76 -4.67 -18.56
CA ALA A 24 3.94 -5.85 -18.34
C ALA A 24 2.44 -5.51 -18.51
N PRO A 25 1.63 -6.41 -19.07
CA PRO A 25 0.20 -6.18 -19.18
C PRO A 25 -0.45 -5.93 -17.81
N CYS A 26 -1.07 -4.75 -17.63
CA CYS A 26 -1.85 -4.48 -16.42
C CYS A 26 -3.13 -5.35 -16.42
N VAL A 27 -3.15 -6.38 -15.59
CA VAL A 27 -4.30 -7.28 -15.44
C VAL A 27 -5.19 -6.78 -14.30
N PRO A 28 -6.43 -6.33 -14.57
CA PRO A 28 -7.30 -5.74 -13.55
C PRO A 28 -7.54 -6.69 -12.37
N GLY A 29 -7.27 -6.19 -11.16
CA GLY A 29 -7.45 -6.96 -9.93
C GLY A 29 -6.31 -7.95 -9.62
N TYR A 30 -5.18 -7.89 -10.33
CA TYR A 30 -3.98 -8.67 -10.03
C TYR A 30 -2.78 -7.75 -9.75
N LYS A 31 -1.82 -8.27 -8.99
CA LYS A 31 -0.54 -7.63 -8.70
C LYS A 31 0.58 -8.45 -9.30
N LEU A 32 1.49 -7.79 -10.02
CA LEU A 32 2.68 -8.43 -10.59
C LEU A 32 3.80 -8.49 -9.54
N ARG A 33 4.44 -9.64 -9.43
CA ARG A 33 5.75 -9.83 -8.79
C ARG A 33 6.68 -10.48 -9.79
N HIS A 34 7.86 -9.92 -9.99
CA HIS A 34 8.73 -10.29 -11.11
C HIS A 34 10.18 -10.32 -10.66
N ILE A 35 10.93 -11.29 -11.19
CA ILE A 35 12.39 -11.33 -11.14
C ILE A 35 12.90 -11.40 -12.59
N PRO A 36 13.61 -10.36 -13.08
CA PRO A 36 14.19 -10.36 -14.42
C PRO A 36 15.37 -11.33 -14.52
N ARG A 37 15.71 -11.74 -15.74
CA ARG A 37 16.99 -12.42 -16.01
C ARG A 37 18.16 -11.49 -15.61
N PRO A 38 19.15 -11.97 -14.83
CA PRO A 38 20.34 -11.20 -14.53
C PRO A 38 21.05 -10.71 -15.79
N THR A 39 21.56 -9.47 -15.79
CA THR A 39 22.29 -8.90 -16.94
C THR A 39 23.56 -9.68 -17.30
N THR A 40 24.12 -10.39 -16.33
CA THR A 40 25.26 -11.31 -16.51
C THR A 40 24.94 -12.51 -17.41
N VAL A 41 23.66 -12.89 -17.54
CA VAL A 41 23.22 -14.02 -18.37
C VAL A 41 22.63 -13.50 -19.67
N ARG A 42 23.32 -13.73 -20.79
CA ARG A 42 22.91 -13.29 -22.15
C ARG A 42 22.49 -11.81 -22.22
N GLY A 43 23.14 -10.93 -21.45
CA GLY A 43 22.82 -9.50 -21.43
C GLY A 43 21.43 -9.16 -20.87
N GLY A 44 20.84 -10.05 -20.05
CA GLY A 44 19.48 -9.87 -19.52
C GLY A 44 18.37 -10.04 -20.58
N ARG A 45 18.66 -10.70 -21.70
CA ARG A 45 17.70 -10.92 -22.80
C ARG A 45 17.12 -12.34 -22.77
N GLY A 46 15.80 -12.42 -22.97
CA GLY A 46 15.01 -13.66 -22.85
C GLY A 46 14.94 -14.15 -21.41
N GLY A 47 13.90 -14.88 -21.02
CA GLY A 47 13.72 -15.34 -19.63
C GLY A 47 13.00 -14.33 -18.72
N GLY A 48 13.20 -14.47 -17.42
CA GLY A 48 12.46 -13.79 -16.36
C GLY A 48 11.26 -14.61 -15.89
N VAL A 49 10.96 -14.53 -14.59
CA VAL A 49 9.85 -15.25 -13.97
C VAL A 49 8.97 -14.29 -13.17
N ALA A 50 7.67 -14.53 -13.18
CA ALA A 50 6.71 -13.70 -12.49
C ALA A 50 5.52 -14.44 -11.92
N PHE A 51 4.86 -13.80 -10.96
CA PHE A 51 3.52 -14.11 -10.51
C PHE A 51 2.57 -12.95 -10.73
N TYR A 52 1.40 -13.22 -11.30
CA TYR A 52 0.22 -12.39 -11.13
C TYR A 52 -0.63 -12.93 -9.98
N ILE A 53 -0.84 -12.09 -8.96
CA ILE A 53 -1.51 -12.47 -7.71
C ILE A 53 -2.82 -11.70 -7.60
N LYS A 54 -3.94 -12.40 -7.51
CA LYS A 54 -5.26 -11.76 -7.40
C LYS A 54 -5.41 -10.96 -6.11
N GLY A 55 -6.02 -9.79 -6.22
CA GLY A 55 -6.30 -8.88 -5.11
C GLY A 55 -7.05 -9.56 -3.97
N GLY A 56 -6.60 -9.31 -2.73
CA GLY A 56 -7.17 -9.91 -1.53
C GLY A 56 -6.58 -11.28 -1.15
N ILE A 57 -5.59 -11.79 -1.89
CA ILE A 57 -4.75 -12.91 -1.46
C ILE A 57 -3.53 -12.36 -0.73
N ALA A 58 -3.34 -12.79 0.52
CA ALA A 58 -2.17 -12.45 1.30
C ALA A 58 -1.00 -13.37 0.93
N ALA A 59 -0.30 -13.04 -0.15
CA ALA A 59 0.93 -13.70 -0.59
C ALA A 59 2.13 -12.77 -0.39
N ARG A 60 3.21 -13.30 0.17
CA ARG A 60 4.46 -12.57 0.40
C ARG A 60 5.57 -13.19 -0.42
N VAL A 61 6.29 -12.37 -1.20
CA VAL A 61 7.55 -12.80 -1.82
C VAL A 61 8.55 -13.12 -0.72
N ARG A 62 9.31 -14.19 -0.89
CA ARG A 62 10.35 -14.59 0.04
C ARG A 62 11.70 -14.48 -0.63
N ALA A 63 12.66 -13.88 0.08
CA ALA A 63 14.06 -13.97 -0.29
C ALA A 63 14.50 -15.44 -0.22
N HIS A 64 15.31 -15.85 -1.19
CA HIS A 64 15.87 -17.18 -1.30
C HIS A 64 17.33 -17.04 -1.75
N PRO A 65 18.16 -18.09 -1.61
CA PRO A 65 19.52 -18.07 -2.13
C PRO A 65 19.52 -17.73 -3.62
N GLU A 66 20.28 -16.71 -4.00
CA GLU A 66 20.44 -16.33 -5.39
C GLU A 66 21.36 -17.33 -6.09
N HIS A 67 21.03 -17.66 -7.34
CA HIS A 67 21.89 -18.47 -8.19
C HIS A 67 21.98 -17.80 -9.57
N PRO A 68 23.20 -17.61 -10.13
CA PRO A 68 23.42 -16.72 -11.28
C PRO A 68 22.64 -17.12 -12.53
N ASN A 69 22.41 -18.42 -12.73
CA ASN A 69 21.80 -18.98 -13.94
C ASN A 69 20.40 -19.58 -13.72
N VAL A 70 19.84 -19.47 -12.51
CA VAL A 70 18.54 -20.09 -12.17
C VAL A 70 17.55 -18.99 -11.87
N GLU A 71 16.55 -18.88 -12.72
CA GLU A 71 15.47 -17.92 -12.58
C GLU A 71 14.36 -18.57 -11.75
N GLN A 72 14.18 -18.12 -10.51
CA GLN A 72 13.17 -18.65 -9.60
C GLN A 72 12.56 -17.52 -8.78
N LEU A 73 11.29 -17.67 -8.41
CA LEU A 73 10.55 -16.73 -7.57
C LEU A 73 9.65 -17.51 -6.62
N TRP A 74 9.65 -17.12 -5.35
CA TRP A 74 8.96 -17.84 -4.29
C TRP A 74 7.96 -16.97 -3.53
N LEU A 75 6.77 -17.51 -3.32
CA LEU A 75 5.69 -16.93 -2.54
C LEU A 75 5.37 -17.79 -1.32
N ASN A 76 5.19 -17.14 -0.18
CA ASN A 76 4.58 -17.75 1.00
C ASN A 76 3.15 -17.23 1.16
N LEU A 77 2.21 -18.16 1.30
CA LEU A 77 0.80 -17.90 1.57
C LEU A 77 0.40 -18.51 2.90
N ASN A 78 -0.44 -17.78 3.64
CA ASN A 78 -1.07 -18.32 4.83
C ASN A 78 -2.59 -18.42 4.61
N ILE A 79 -3.09 -19.65 4.43
CA ILE A 79 -4.50 -19.94 4.17
C ILE A 79 -5.00 -20.89 5.27
N ASN A 80 -6.00 -20.48 6.05
CA ASN A 80 -6.52 -21.24 7.19
C ASN A 80 -5.45 -21.72 8.19
N LYS A 81 -4.50 -20.86 8.52
CA LYS A 81 -3.34 -21.16 9.37
C LYS A 81 -2.33 -22.13 8.74
N LYS A 82 -2.58 -22.62 7.52
CA LYS A 82 -1.62 -23.42 6.76
C LYS A 82 -0.64 -22.55 6.01
N LYS A 83 0.65 -22.83 6.16
CA LYS A 83 1.72 -22.18 5.39
C LYS A 83 1.92 -22.93 4.07
N ILE A 84 1.66 -22.28 2.95
CA ILE A 84 1.82 -22.84 1.61
C ILE A 84 2.97 -22.11 0.95
N LEU A 85 3.95 -22.86 0.46
CA LEU A 85 5.06 -22.35 -0.32
C LEU A 85 4.76 -22.59 -1.81
N ILE A 86 4.85 -21.55 -2.63
CA ILE A 86 4.63 -21.64 -4.08
C ILE A 86 5.85 -21.06 -4.78
N GLY A 87 6.55 -21.88 -5.54
CA GLY A 87 7.69 -21.50 -6.38
C GLY A 87 7.34 -21.57 -7.85
N THR A 88 7.82 -20.60 -8.64
CA THR A 88 7.96 -20.75 -10.08
C THR A 88 9.43 -20.68 -10.44
N ALA A 89 9.89 -21.55 -11.35
CA ALA A 89 11.26 -21.53 -11.84
C ALA A 89 11.31 -21.80 -13.34
N TYR A 90 12.32 -21.22 -13.99
CA TYR A 90 12.62 -21.43 -15.39
C TYR A 90 14.03 -21.98 -15.54
N ARG A 91 14.17 -23.13 -16.19
CA ARG A 91 15.47 -23.71 -16.55
C ARG A 91 15.76 -23.45 -18.03
N PRO A 92 16.79 -22.67 -18.36
CA PRO A 92 17.23 -22.55 -19.75
C PRO A 92 17.63 -23.93 -20.34
N PRO A 93 17.32 -24.24 -21.61
CA PRO A 93 17.60 -25.56 -22.19
C PRO A 93 19.06 -26.00 -22.09
N TRP A 94 19.98 -25.03 -22.20
CA TRP A 94 21.43 -25.22 -22.14
C TRP A 94 21.99 -25.39 -20.72
N PHE A 95 21.23 -25.03 -19.69
CA PHE A 95 21.71 -25.06 -18.31
C PHE A 95 21.65 -26.48 -17.73
N GLU A 96 22.64 -26.86 -16.93
CA GLU A 96 22.77 -28.24 -16.41
C GLU A 96 21.65 -28.56 -15.39
N LEU A 97 21.10 -29.78 -15.41
CA LEU A 97 19.90 -30.11 -14.62
C LEU A 97 20.21 -30.21 -13.13
N ARG A 98 21.31 -30.85 -12.73
CA ARG A 98 21.65 -31.03 -11.31
C ARG A 98 21.87 -29.69 -10.62
N SER A 99 22.63 -28.81 -11.26
CA SER A 99 22.87 -27.44 -10.78
C SER A 99 21.57 -26.66 -10.61
N PHE A 100 20.59 -26.88 -11.50
CA PHE A 100 19.26 -26.29 -11.37
C PHE A 100 18.48 -26.88 -10.18
N LEU A 101 18.49 -28.20 -10.02
CA LEU A 101 17.83 -28.88 -8.91
C LEU A 101 18.46 -28.56 -7.55
N ASP A 102 19.78 -28.41 -7.48
CA ASP A 102 20.52 -28.00 -6.28
C ASP A 102 20.10 -26.59 -5.84
N ALA A 103 19.98 -25.65 -6.80
CA ALA A 103 19.53 -24.30 -6.53
C ALA A 103 18.07 -24.25 -6.02
N LEU A 104 17.20 -25.10 -6.56
CA LEU A 104 15.83 -25.23 -6.05
C LEU A 104 15.81 -25.85 -4.66
N THR A 105 16.63 -26.88 -4.41
CA THR A 105 16.75 -27.54 -3.10
C THR A 105 17.17 -26.54 -2.04
N ALA A 106 18.22 -25.75 -2.31
CA ALA A 106 18.69 -24.71 -1.39
C ALA A 106 17.59 -23.69 -1.05
N SER A 107 16.82 -23.24 -2.05
CA SER A 107 15.68 -22.34 -1.84
C SER A 107 14.58 -22.99 -1.01
N ILE A 108 14.15 -24.20 -1.36
CA ILE A 108 13.07 -24.91 -0.67
C ILE A 108 13.45 -25.14 0.81
N SER A 109 14.66 -25.63 1.07
CA SER A 109 15.15 -25.86 2.44
C SER A 109 15.25 -24.55 3.24
N GLY A 110 15.75 -23.47 2.64
CA GLY A 110 15.86 -22.16 3.30
C GLY A 110 14.49 -21.49 3.58
N LEU A 111 13.43 -21.94 2.92
CA LEU A 111 12.08 -21.39 3.04
C LEU A 111 11.17 -22.19 3.97
N ALA A 112 11.68 -23.28 4.56
CA ALA A 112 11.01 -24.02 5.63
C ALA A 112 10.81 -23.13 6.88
N PRO A 113 9.79 -23.40 7.72
CA PRO A 113 8.79 -24.47 7.58
C PRO A 113 7.59 -24.04 6.72
N TYR A 114 7.10 -24.97 5.91
CA TYR A 114 5.84 -24.92 5.17
C TYR A 114 5.09 -26.24 5.32
N GLU A 115 3.77 -26.23 5.15
CA GLU A 115 2.93 -27.43 5.19
C GLU A 115 2.71 -28.06 3.82
N HIS A 116 2.65 -27.23 2.78
CA HIS A 116 2.44 -27.67 1.41
C HIS A 116 3.34 -26.89 0.46
N LEU A 117 3.82 -27.56 -0.59
CA LEU A 117 4.70 -27.04 -1.62
C LEU A 117 4.00 -27.13 -2.98
N PHE A 118 4.01 -26.03 -3.73
CA PHE A 118 3.71 -26.00 -5.15
C PHE A 118 4.96 -25.55 -5.90
N LEU A 119 5.40 -26.35 -6.87
CA LEU A 119 6.51 -26.04 -7.75
C LEU A 119 5.99 -25.99 -9.19
N LEU A 120 6.17 -24.84 -9.83
CA LEU A 120 5.64 -24.52 -11.15
C LEU A 120 6.77 -24.13 -12.10
N GLY A 121 6.53 -24.28 -13.40
CA GLY A 121 7.27 -23.57 -14.43
C GLY A 121 7.79 -24.45 -15.55
N ASP A 122 8.64 -23.87 -16.41
CA ASP A 122 9.22 -24.54 -17.57
C ASP A 122 10.64 -25.02 -17.24
N PHE A 123 10.79 -26.35 -17.13
CA PHE A 123 12.05 -26.98 -16.76
C PHE A 123 12.84 -27.43 -17.99
N ASN A 124 12.28 -27.32 -19.19
CA ASN A 124 12.90 -27.76 -20.44
C ASN A 124 13.45 -29.21 -20.36
N VAL A 125 12.66 -30.10 -19.75
CA VAL A 125 12.89 -31.56 -19.70
C VAL A 125 11.60 -32.25 -20.15
N ASN A 126 11.67 -33.02 -21.24
CA ASN A 126 10.48 -33.65 -21.81
C ASN A 126 10.09 -34.90 -21.02
N LEU A 127 9.10 -34.77 -20.13
CA LEU A 127 8.61 -35.85 -19.28
C LEU A 127 7.85 -36.95 -20.04
N LEU A 128 7.51 -36.75 -21.32
CA LEU A 128 6.98 -37.82 -22.17
C LEU A 128 8.07 -38.85 -22.56
N ASP A 129 9.34 -38.44 -22.56
CA ASP A 129 10.47 -39.33 -22.78
C ASP A 129 10.90 -39.96 -21.44
N VAL A 130 10.14 -40.99 -21.02
CA VAL A 130 10.33 -41.69 -19.74
C VAL A 130 11.68 -42.43 -19.62
N ASN A 131 12.33 -42.70 -20.75
CA ASN A 131 13.63 -43.38 -20.77
C ASN A 131 14.80 -42.42 -20.65
N ASN A 132 14.58 -41.11 -20.83
CA ASN A 132 15.58 -40.08 -20.70
C ASN A 132 16.17 -40.05 -19.28
N THR A 133 17.49 -39.92 -19.18
CA THR A 133 18.18 -39.79 -17.89
C THR A 133 17.74 -38.54 -17.13
N LYS A 134 17.51 -37.41 -17.82
CA LYS A 134 17.02 -36.17 -17.21
C LYS A 134 15.60 -36.30 -16.68
N THR A 135 14.74 -37.05 -17.37
CA THR A 135 13.38 -37.34 -16.91
C THR A 135 13.40 -38.14 -15.62
N LYS A 136 14.23 -39.20 -15.55
CA LYS A 136 14.39 -40.01 -14.34
C LYS A 136 14.91 -39.19 -13.17
N GLU A 137 15.98 -38.42 -13.39
CA GLU A 137 16.57 -37.54 -12.37
C GLU A 137 15.56 -36.51 -11.83
N LEU A 138 14.73 -35.94 -12.71
CA LEU A 138 13.69 -34.99 -12.32
C LEU A 138 12.55 -35.65 -11.55
N MET A 139 12.15 -36.88 -11.91
CA MET A 139 11.14 -37.64 -11.19
C MET A 139 11.64 -38.09 -9.80
N ASP A 140 12.91 -38.47 -9.68
CA ASP A 140 13.55 -38.79 -8.41
C ASP A 140 13.57 -37.57 -7.48
N PHE A 141 13.88 -36.39 -8.03
CA PHE A 141 13.80 -35.12 -7.30
C PHE A 141 12.39 -34.82 -6.78
N PHE A 142 11.34 -35.04 -7.58
CA PHE A 142 9.96 -34.88 -7.12
C PHE A 142 9.61 -35.89 -6.02
N GLY A 143 10.08 -37.14 -6.14
CA GLY A 143 9.94 -38.17 -5.11
C GLY A 143 10.61 -37.79 -3.79
N TYR A 144 11.82 -37.23 -3.84
CA TYR A 144 12.54 -36.72 -2.65
C TYR A 144 11.77 -35.62 -1.92
N LEU A 145 11.12 -34.72 -2.67
CA LEU A 145 10.29 -33.65 -2.11
C LEU A 145 8.88 -34.11 -1.71
N ASN A 146 8.53 -35.37 -1.97
CA ASN A 146 7.19 -35.94 -1.78
C ASN A 146 6.09 -35.13 -2.50
N ILE A 147 6.40 -34.60 -3.68
CA ILE A 147 5.46 -33.86 -4.53
C ILE A 147 5.13 -34.68 -5.78
N THR A 148 3.89 -34.57 -6.26
CA THR A 148 3.45 -35.28 -7.46
C THR A 148 3.34 -34.31 -8.63
N GLN A 149 3.93 -34.66 -9.78
CA GLN A 149 3.72 -33.95 -11.04
C GLN A 149 2.31 -34.23 -11.57
N LEU A 150 1.50 -33.18 -11.68
CA LEU A 150 0.07 -33.29 -11.99
C LEU A 150 -0.24 -33.33 -13.49
N VAL A 151 0.64 -32.77 -14.31
CA VAL A 151 0.41 -32.64 -15.76
C VAL A 151 0.82 -33.93 -16.45
N GLN A 152 -0.08 -34.50 -17.27
CA GLN A 152 0.12 -35.78 -17.95
C GLN A 152 0.08 -35.70 -19.48
N THR A 153 -0.34 -34.56 -20.03
CA THR A 153 -0.49 -34.34 -21.48
C THR A 153 0.54 -33.32 -21.98
N PRO A 154 0.87 -33.31 -23.29
CA PRO A 154 1.86 -32.38 -23.83
C PRO A 154 1.48 -30.92 -23.58
N THR A 155 2.47 -30.09 -23.26
CA THR A 155 2.29 -28.68 -22.89
C THR A 155 2.91 -27.73 -23.91
N HIS A 156 3.87 -28.20 -24.70
CA HIS A 156 4.59 -27.39 -25.67
C HIS A 156 4.55 -28.03 -27.07
N PHE A 157 4.21 -27.23 -28.09
CA PHE A 157 3.91 -27.68 -29.46
C PHE A 157 4.68 -26.85 -30.51
N ILE A 158 5.55 -27.49 -31.29
CA ILE A 158 6.27 -26.88 -32.43
C ILE A 158 6.07 -27.75 -33.67
N GLY A 159 5.41 -27.20 -34.69
CA GLY A 159 5.07 -27.96 -35.90
C GLY A 159 4.22 -29.19 -35.55
N GLU A 160 4.71 -30.38 -35.89
CA GLU A 160 4.09 -31.66 -35.54
C GLU A 160 4.63 -32.25 -34.22
N SER A 161 5.68 -31.66 -33.64
CA SER A 161 6.27 -32.13 -32.38
C SER A 161 5.51 -31.61 -31.16
N SER A 162 5.38 -32.46 -30.14
CA SER A 162 4.81 -32.09 -28.85
C SER A 162 5.65 -32.64 -27.71
N SER A 163 5.74 -31.89 -26.61
CA SER A 163 6.56 -32.20 -25.45
C SER A 163 5.88 -31.76 -24.17
N LEU A 164 6.16 -32.43 -23.05
CA LEU A 164 5.69 -32.04 -21.72
C LEU A 164 6.89 -31.50 -20.95
N ILE A 165 7.05 -30.18 -20.95
CA ILE A 165 8.18 -29.47 -20.33
C ILE A 165 7.76 -28.50 -19.23
N ASP A 166 6.47 -28.14 -19.21
CA ASP A 166 5.86 -27.25 -18.21
C ASP A 166 5.25 -28.09 -17.08
N ILE A 167 5.65 -27.82 -15.84
CA ILE A 167 5.30 -28.64 -14.68
C ILE A 167 4.38 -27.93 -13.69
N ILE A 168 3.56 -28.72 -13.00
CA ILE A 168 2.83 -28.34 -11.79
C ILE A 168 2.99 -29.50 -10.81
N CYS A 169 3.92 -29.37 -9.87
CA CYS A 169 4.20 -30.40 -8.87
C CYS A 169 3.73 -29.93 -7.49
N THR A 170 3.04 -30.80 -6.74
CA THR A 170 2.61 -30.48 -5.37
C THR A 170 2.33 -31.72 -4.52
N ASP A 171 2.42 -31.57 -3.20
CA ASP A 171 1.94 -32.52 -2.18
C ASP A 171 0.49 -32.21 -1.75
N ALA A 172 -0.03 -31.05 -2.11
CA ALA A 172 -1.36 -30.61 -1.70
C ALA A 172 -2.46 -31.35 -2.47
N PRO A 173 -3.63 -31.58 -1.86
CA PRO A 173 -4.78 -32.12 -2.57
C PRO A 173 -5.29 -31.16 -3.67
N THR A 174 -5.40 -31.67 -4.90
CA THR A 174 -5.80 -30.90 -6.09
C THR A 174 -6.91 -31.55 -6.89
N ARG A 175 -7.54 -30.78 -7.79
CA ARG A 175 -8.53 -31.23 -8.78
C ARG A 175 -8.48 -30.35 -10.03
N ASN A 176 -9.23 -30.75 -11.07
CA ASN A 176 -9.43 -29.96 -12.29
C ASN A 176 -8.12 -29.50 -12.95
N VAL A 177 -7.18 -30.44 -13.12
CA VAL A 177 -5.93 -30.17 -13.86
C VAL A 177 -6.25 -30.16 -15.34
N ASN A 178 -6.10 -29.02 -16.00
CA ASN A 178 -6.42 -28.87 -17.42
C ASN A 178 -5.25 -28.23 -18.16
N VAL A 179 -4.92 -28.77 -19.33
CA VAL A 179 -3.96 -28.20 -20.28
C VAL A 179 -4.74 -27.62 -21.45
N ASN A 180 -4.69 -26.30 -21.62
CA ASN A 180 -5.40 -25.60 -22.68
C ASN A 180 -4.38 -24.98 -23.64
N HIS A 181 -4.17 -25.64 -24.78
CA HIS A 181 -3.32 -25.08 -25.83
C HIS A 181 -4.08 -24.04 -26.65
N ILE A 182 -3.55 -22.83 -26.72
CA ILE A 182 -4.10 -21.72 -27.52
C ILE A 182 -3.01 -21.35 -28.51
N LYS A 183 -3.13 -21.80 -29.77
CA LYS A 183 -2.10 -21.65 -30.82
C LYS A 183 -1.69 -20.20 -31.03
N GLU A 184 -2.61 -19.25 -30.82
CA GLU A 184 -2.40 -17.83 -30.99
C GLU A 184 -1.57 -17.17 -29.88
N LEU A 185 -1.36 -17.85 -28.74
CA LEU A 185 -0.58 -17.34 -27.61
C LEU A 185 0.86 -17.86 -27.57
N GLY A 186 1.22 -18.74 -28.52
CA GLY A 186 2.57 -19.28 -28.65
C GLY A 186 2.60 -20.81 -28.58
N HIS A 187 3.82 -21.34 -28.44
CA HIS A 187 4.06 -22.78 -28.45
C HIS A 187 3.69 -23.47 -27.12
N HIS A 188 3.67 -22.74 -26.00
CA HIS A 188 3.31 -23.27 -24.69
C HIS A 188 1.79 -23.21 -24.43
N SER A 189 1.32 -24.15 -23.63
CA SER A 189 -0.08 -24.28 -23.24
C SER A 189 -0.35 -23.62 -21.91
N PHE A 190 -1.59 -23.14 -21.73
CA PHE A 190 -2.04 -22.60 -20.46
C PHE A 190 -2.53 -23.72 -19.55
N ILE A 191 -1.84 -23.93 -18.42
CA ILE A 191 -2.13 -25.01 -17.49
C ILE A 191 -2.87 -24.45 -16.27
N THR A 192 -3.98 -25.09 -15.89
CA THR A 192 -4.73 -24.73 -14.70
C THR A 192 -4.88 -25.91 -13.76
N CYS A 193 -4.90 -25.63 -12.46
CA CYS A 193 -5.13 -26.60 -11.40
C CYS A 193 -5.86 -25.90 -10.24
N GLU A 194 -6.78 -26.61 -9.59
CA GLU A 194 -7.45 -26.14 -8.39
C GLU A 194 -6.93 -26.88 -7.16
N THR A 195 -6.50 -26.14 -6.13
CA THR A 195 -6.26 -26.72 -4.80
C THR A 195 -7.55 -26.87 -4.01
N ILE A 196 -7.67 -27.94 -3.23
CA ILE A 196 -8.83 -28.22 -2.35
C ILE A 196 -8.71 -27.43 -1.02
N ILE A 197 -7.62 -26.71 -0.81
CA ILE A 197 -7.43 -25.86 0.38
C ILE A 197 -8.43 -24.70 0.35
N LYS A 198 -9.51 -24.83 1.14
CA LYS A 198 -10.60 -23.85 1.18
C LYS A 198 -10.10 -22.49 1.67
N LYS A 199 -10.21 -21.43 0.86
CA LYS A 199 -10.00 -20.05 1.32
C LYS A 199 -10.89 -19.75 2.54
N PRO A 200 -10.39 -19.05 3.59
CA PRO A 200 -11.25 -18.62 4.68
C PRO A 200 -12.36 -17.72 4.12
N LYS A 201 -13.62 -18.08 4.39
CA LYS A 201 -14.75 -17.20 4.07
C LYS A 201 -14.54 -15.90 4.85
N SER A 202 -14.72 -14.76 4.18
CA SER A 202 -14.78 -13.47 4.89
C SER A 202 -15.83 -13.59 6.00
N LYS A 203 -15.45 -13.25 7.25
CA LYS A 203 -16.42 -13.25 8.35
C LYS A 203 -17.53 -12.26 7.98
N PRO A 204 -18.80 -12.70 7.88
CA PRO A 204 -19.90 -11.80 7.57
C PRO A 204 -20.00 -10.75 8.67
N ARG A 205 -20.18 -9.48 8.31
CA ARG A 205 -20.53 -8.45 9.29
C ARG A 205 -22.04 -8.45 9.44
N THR A 206 -22.52 -8.77 10.62
CA THR A 206 -23.93 -8.58 10.99
C THR A 206 -24.06 -7.19 11.58
N ILE A 207 -24.91 -6.35 10.98
CA ILE A 207 -25.33 -5.10 11.58
C ILE A 207 -26.77 -5.23 12.07
N VAL A 208 -27.04 -4.60 13.19
CA VAL A 208 -28.38 -4.39 13.73
C VAL A 208 -28.69 -2.91 13.52
N PHE A 209 -29.82 -2.60 12.90
CA PHE A 209 -30.22 -1.23 12.61
C PHE A 209 -31.74 -1.06 12.73
N ARG A 210 -32.18 0.17 12.99
CA ARG A 210 -33.60 0.54 12.90
C ARG A 210 -33.88 1.13 11.52
N PRO A 211 -34.90 0.66 10.80
CA PRO A 211 -35.26 1.21 9.50
C PRO A 211 -36.07 2.50 9.68
N LEU A 212 -35.42 3.59 10.10
CA LEU A 212 -36.12 4.84 10.42
C LEU A 212 -36.89 5.44 9.21
N LYS A 213 -36.49 5.09 7.99
CA LYS A 213 -37.17 5.50 6.75
C LYS A 213 -38.52 4.81 6.53
N ASP A 214 -38.76 3.69 7.22
CA ASP A 214 -40.00 2.91 7.11
C ASP A 214 -41.05 3.39 8.15
N ILE A 215 -40.72 4.39 8.99
CA ILE A 215 -41.65 4.93 9.99
C ILE A 215 -42.80 5.65 9.28
N LEU A 216 -44.03 5.23 9.59
CA LEU A 216 -45.24 5.95 9.20
C LEU A 216 -45.47 7.11 10.16
N LEU A 217 -45.28 8.33 9.68
CA LEU A 217 -45.21 9.54 10.50
C LEU A 217 -46.50 9.81 11.29
N ASP A 218 -47.67 9.56 10.69
CA ASP A 218 -48.97 9.84 11.31
C ASP A 218 -49.20 8.99 12.58
N TYR A 219 -48.92 7.69 12.48
CA TYR A 219 -49.01 6.77 13.62
C TYR A 219 -47.94 7.06 14.68
N PHE A 220 -46.71 7.37 14.24
CA PHE A 220 -45.63 7.74 15.16
C PHE A 220 -45.96 8.98 15.99
N THR A 221 -46.53 10.00 15.35
CA THR A 221 -46.93 11.25 16.02
C THR A 221 -48.06 10.99 17.00
N THR A 222 -49.06 10.21 16.58
CA THR A 222 -50.20 9.83 17.43
C THR A 222 -49.74 9.09 18.70
N ASP A 223 -48.78 8.18 18.60
CA ASP A 223 -48.29 7.42 19.75
C ASP A 223 -47.27 8.21 20.59
N LEU A 224 -46.54 9.16 19.99
CA LEU A 224 -45.68 10.12 20.70
C LEU A 224 -46.49 11.03 21.65
N GLU A 225 -47.66 11.50 21.21
CA GLU A 225 -48.56 12.36 21.99
C GLU A 225 -49.18 11.64 23.19
N LYS A 226 -49.33 10.31 23.12
CA LYS A 226 -49.90 9.49 24.21
C LYS A 226 -48.92 9.19 25.34
N LEU A 227 -47.63 9.51 25.16
CA LEU A 227 -46.63 9.24 26.18
C LEU A 227 -46.81 10.16 27.40
N PRO A 228 -46.63 9.66 28.63
CA PRO A 228 -46.92 10.41 29.84
C PRO A 228 -45.78 11.39 30.18
N TRP A 229 -45.55 12.40 29.34
CA TRP A 229 -44.42 13.34 29.48
C TRP A 229 -44.40 14.10 30.82
N ALA A 230 -45.57 14.34 31.41
CA ALA A 230 -45.69 14.94 32.74
C ALA A 230 -44.94 14.14 33.82
N SER A 231 -44.90 12.80 33.69
CA SER A 231 -44.14 11.96 34.62
C SER A 231 -42.63 12.22 34.58
N VAL A 232 -42.09 12.78 33.49
CA VAL A 232 -40.67 13.16 33.37
C VAL A 232 -40.43 14.53 33.97
N SER A 233 -41.36 15.48 33.82
CA SER A 233 -41.21 16.85 34.36
C SER A 233 -41.30 16.91 35.89
N ASP A 234 -42.00 15.96 36.50
CA ASP A 234 -42.26 15.94 37.94
C ASP A 234 -41.12 15.27 38.74
N MET A 235 -40.10 14.75 38.08
CA MET A 235 -38.95 14.08 38.71
C MET A 235 -37.89 15.09 39.17
N SER A 236 -37.32 14.86 40.36
CA SER A 236 -36.32 15.75 40.96
C SER A 236 -34.87 15.46 40.55
N ASP A 237 -34.58 14.26 40.04
CA ASP A 237 -33.23 13.85 39.63
C ASP A 237 -33.09 13.87 38.11
N VAL A 238 -32.15 14.68 37.62
CA VAL A 238 -31.89 14.87 36.19
C VAL A 238 -31.47 13.58 35.48
N ASN A 239 -30.71 12.69 36.14
CA ASN A 239 -30.33 11.42 35.54
C ASN A 239 -31.55 10.51 35.39
N VAL A 240 -32.45 10.49 36.38
CA VAL A 240 -33.70 9.73 36.31
C VAL A 240 -34.61 10.30 35.23
N MET A 241 -34.69 11.62 35.08
CA MET A 241 -35.42 12.27 33.98
C MET A 241 -34.89 11.82 32.61
N VAL A 242 -33.57 11.86 32.40
CA VAL A 242 -32.93 11.46 31.14
C VAL A 242 -33.15 9.97 30.86
N GLN A 243 -33.08 9.11 31.89
CA GLN A 243 -33.34 7.67 31.75
C GLN A 243 -34.79 7.41 31.33
N THR A 244 -35.77 8.01 32.01
CA THR A 244 -37.19 7.85 31.71
C THR A 244 -37.55 8.41 30.32
N TYR A 245 -36.99 9.56 29.96
CA TYR A 245 -37.14 10.15 28.63
C TYR A 245 -36.62 9.22 27.53
N ASN A 246 -35.39 8.71 27.69
CA ASN A 246 -34.80 7.77 26.74
C ASN A 246 -35.58 6.46 26.67
N PHE A 247 -36.13 5.99 27.80
CA PHE A 247 -36.96 4.80 27.85
C PHE A 247 -38.21 4.95 26.98
N PHE A 248 -38.96 6.05 27.12
CA PHE A 248 -40.16 6.31 26.31
C PHE A 248 -39.83 6.44 24.82
N LEU A 249 -38.76 7.15 24.47
CA LEU A 249 -38.32 7.24 23.07
C LEU A 249 -37.92 5.89 22.49
N LEU A 250 -37.19 5.07 23.25
CA LEU A 250 -36.77 3.75 22.79
C LEU A 250 -37.96 2.81 22.58
N GLN A 251 -38.96 2.85 23.48
CA GLN A 251 -40.22 2.10 23.31
C GLN A 251 -40.95 2.49 22.03
N LEU A 252 -41.04 3.79 21.75
CA LEU A 252 -41.66 4.30 20.54
C LEU A 252 -40.91 3.82 19.29
N PHE A 253 -39.58 3.87 19.30
CA PHE A 253 -38.77 3.34 18.22
C PHE A 253 -38.83 1.81 18.11
N ASP A 254 -39.02 1.07 19.20
CA ASP A 254 -39.24 -0.38 19.15
C ASP A 254 -40.56 -0.75 18.49
N LEU A 255 -41.61 0.05 18.71
CA LEU A 255 -42.91 -0.12 18.08
C LEU A 255 -42.87 0.22 16.58
N HIS A 256 -42.36 1.41 16.22
CA HIS A 256 -42.45 1.92 14.84
C HIS A 256 -41.23 1.60 13.96
N ALA A 257 -40.08 1.30 14.55
CA ALA A 257 -38.85 0.97 13.83
C ALA A 257 -38.07 -0.16 14.54
N PRO A 258 -38.65 -1.37 14.64
CA PRO A 258 -38.03 -2.49 15.35
C PRO A 258 -36.65 -2.82 14.79
N LEU A 259 -35.75 -3.27 15.67
CA LEU A 259 -34.39 -3.63 15.30
C LEU A 259 -34.38 -4.75 14.26
N LYS A 260 -33.88 -4.45 13.06
CA LYS A 260 -33.69 -5.43 11.98
C LYS A 260 -32.22 -5.86 11.94
N ARG A 261 -32.00 -7.15 11.70
CA ARG A 261 -30.66 -7.74 11.53
C ARG A 261 -30.39 -7.98 10.05
N LYS A 262 -29.26 -7.47 9.54
CA LYS A 262 -28.82 -7.75 8.16
C LYS A 262 -27.35 -8.16 8.13
N THR A 263 -27.08 -9.25 7.41
CA THR A 263 -25.76 -9.85 7.31
C THR A 263 -25.15 -9.53 5.95
N PHE A 264 -23.99 -8.88 5.98
CA PHE A 264 -23.24 -8.50 4.78
C PHE A 264 -22.02 -9.40 4.63
N LYS A 265 -21.89 -10.03 3.45
CA LYS A 265 -20.79 -10.97 3.13
C LYS A 265 -19.51 -10.26 2.68
N THR A 266 -19.62 -9.01 2.25
CA THR A 266 -18.54 -8.15 1.75
C THR A 266 -18.38 -6.90 2.62
N ARG A 267 -17.19 -6.29 2.62
CA ARG A 267 -17.01 -4.97 3.24
C ARG A 267 -17.90 -3.95 2.52
N PRO A 268 -18.50 -2.98 3.23
CA PRO A 268 -19.19 -1.89 2.56
C PRO A 268 -18.18 -1.17 1.67
N THR A 269 -18.55 -0.96 0.41
CA THR A 269 -17.81 -0.19 -0.58
C THR A 269 -18.54 1.14 -0.78
N PRO A 270 -18.42 2.08 0.18
CA PRO A 270 -19.20 3.32 0.17
C PRO A 270 -18.92 4.21 -1.05
N TRP A 271 -17.77 4.03 -1.71
CA TRP A 271 -17.43 4.66 -3.00
C TRP A 271 -18.16 4.06 -4.21
N ILE A 272 -18.96 2.99 -4.06
CA ILE A 272 -19.84 2.49 -5.11
C ILE A 272 -21.18 3.25 -5.01
N THR A 273 -21.20 4.43 -5.61
CA THR A 273 -22.37 5.31 -5.70
C THR A 273 -23.39 4.79 -6.73
N ASP A 274 -24.60 5.34 -6.74
CA ASP A 274 -25.62 4.96 -7.73
C ASP A 274 -25.18 5.26 -9.17
N ASN A 275 -24.36 6.31 -9.35
CA ASN A 275 -23.72 6.63 -10.63
C ASN A 275 -22.76 5.51 -11.08
N ILE A 276 -21.92 5.00 -10.17
CA ILE A 276 -21.04 3.85 -10.47
C ILE A 276 -21.84 2.59 -10.82
N ARG A 277 -22.96 2.35 -10.13
CA ARG A 277 -23.87 1.24 -10.45
C ARG A 277 -24.54 1.41 -11.82
N LEU A 278 -24.88 2.63 -12.19
CA LEU A 278 -25.46 2.95 -13.50
C LEU A 278 -24.46 2.72 -14.63
N ILE A 279 -23.25 3.30 -14.52
CA ILE A 279 -22.19 3.13 -15.52
C ILE A 279 -21.79 1.66 -15.65
N SER A 280 -21.73 0.91 -14.54
CA SER A 280 -21.44 -0.53 -14.56
C SER A 280 -22.51 -1.33 -15.31
N ARG A 281 -23.79 -0.98 -15.17
CA ARG A 281 -24.90 -1.60 -15.92
C ARG A 281 -24.81 -1.31 -17.41
N LEU A 282 -24.65 -0.03 -17.78
CA LEU A 282 -24.52 0.38 -19.19
C LEU A 282 -23.35 -0.33 -19.89
N ARG A 283 -22.22 -0.49 -19.20
CA ARG A 283 -21.07 -1.27 -19.67
C ARG A 283 -21.44 -2.73 -19.93
N ASP A 284 -22.14 -3.37 -19.00
CA ASP A 284 -22.52 -4.78 -19.13
C ASP A 284 -23.53 -4.99 -20.27
N ASP A 285 -24.51 -4.09 -20.43
CA ASP A 285 -25.43 -4.08 -21.58
C ASP A 285 -24.71 -3.88 -22.92
N ALA A 286 -23.70 -2.99 -22.95
CA ALA A 286 -22.86 -2.78 -24.13
C ALA A 286 -22.01 -4.02 -24.45
N ARG A 287 -21.49 -4.70 -23.44
CA ARG A 287 -20.74 -5.96 -23.59
C ARG A 287 -21.62 -7.04 -24.20
N ASP A 288 -22.84 -7.18 -23.70
CA ASP A 288 -23.75 -8.22 -24.17
C ASP A 288 -24.26 -7.92 -25.59
N ARG A 289 -24.51 -6.65 -25.93
CA ARG A 289 -24.75 -6.23 -27.32
C ARG A 289 -23.58 -6.54 -28.25
N PHE A 290 -22.34 -6.26 -27.84
CA PHE A 290 -21.17 -6.64 -28.63
C PHE A 290 -21.04 -8.16 -28.78
N ARG A 291 -21.33 -8.94 -27.74
CA ARG A 291 -21.26 -10.40 -27.79
C ARG A 291 -22.18 -11.01 -28.86
N HIS A 292 -23.39 -10.47 -29.01
CA HIS A 292 -24.36 -10.93 -30.00
C HIS A 292 -24.04 -10.43 -31.42
N SER A 293 -23.74 -9.14 -31.55
CA SER A 293 -23.58 -8.50 -32.87
C SER A 293 -22.20 -8.65 -33.50
N LYS A 294 -21.14 -8.77 -32.69
CA LYS A 294 -19.72 -8.79 -33.11
C LYS A 294 -19.24 -7.58 -33.92
N LEU A 295 -20.03 -6.52 -34.04
CA LEU A 295 -19.69 -5.35 -34.84
C LEU A 295 -18.58 -4.50 -34.19
N PRO A 296 -17.65 -3.92 -34.99
CA PRO A 296 -16.57 -3.06 -34.48
C PRO A 296 -17.06 -1.84 -33.69
N GLY A 297 -18.16 -1.22 -34.10
CA GLY A 297 -18.74 -0.07 -33.39
C GLY A 297 -19.23 -0.42 -31.98
N HIS A 298 -19.86 -1.59 -31.82
CA HIS A 298 -20.30 -2.07 -30.49
C HIS A 298 -19.11 -2.47 -29.61
N LYS A 299 -18.02 -3.00 -30.20
CA LYS A 299 -16.77 -3.25 -29.49
C LYS A 299 -16.19 -1.96 -28.92
N LYS A 300 -16.11 -0.90 -29.74
CA LYS A 300 -15.60 0.41 -29.32
C LYS A 300 -16.45 1.00 -28.20
N TYR A 301 -17.78 1.02 -28.36
CA TYR A 301 -18.70 1.53 -27.36
C TYR A 301 -18.58 0.82 -26.00
N TYR A 302 -18.44 -0.51 -26.00
CA TYR A 302 -18.16 -1.27 -24.78
C TYR A 302 -16.82 -0.89 -24.12
N LEU A 303 -15.75 -0.72 -24.92
CA LEU A 303 -14.44 -0.33 -24.41
C LEU A 303 -14.47 1.06 -23.78
N ASP A 304 -15.16 2.01 -24.40
CA ASP A 304 -15.32 3.38 -23.88
C ASP A 304 -16.04 3.37 -22.53
N LEU A 305 -17.15 2.64 -22.41
CA LEU A 305 -17.88 2.48 -21.14
C LEU A 305 -17.07 1.72 -20.08
N LYS A 306 -16.23 0.76 -20.50
CA LYS A 306 -15.31 0.07 -19.59
C LYS A 306 -14.28 1.03 -19.02
N HIS A 307 -13.68 1.88 -19.84
CA HIS A 307 -12.72 2.89 -19.39
C HIS A 307 -13.39 3.91 -18.46
N GLN A 308 -14.56 4.44 -18.84
CA GLN A 308 -15.34 5.35 -17.99
C GLN A 308 -15.69 4.74 -16.63
N ALA A 309 -16.10 3.46 -16.59
CA ALA A 309 -16.41 2.77 -15.34
C ALA A 309 -15.18 2.66 -14.41
N ILE A 310 -14.01 2.37 -14.98
CA ILE A 310 -12.75 2.26 -14.23
C ILE A 310 -12.34 3.62 -13.67
N THR A 311 -12.34 4.66 -14.52
CA THR A 311 -11.96 6.02 -14.13
C THR A 311 -12.92 6.57 -13.07
N ALA A 312 -14.24 6.45 -13.28
CA ALA A 312 -15.23 6.93 -12.33
C ALA A 312 -15.09 6.23 -10.97
N LEU A 313 -14.85 4.92 -10.95
CA LEU A 313 -14.65 4.17 -9.71
C LEU A 313 -13.40 4.63 -8.96
N ALA A 314 -12.30 4.92 -9.68
CA ALA A 314 -11.08 5.47 -9.09
C ALA A 314 -11.34 6.86 -8.49
N CYS A 315 -11.98 7.78 -9.22
CA CYS A 315 -12.31 9.12 -8.75
C CYS A 315 -13.20 9.12 -7.50
N GLU A 316 -14.28 8.32 -7.49
CA GLU A 316 -15.20 8.21 -6.35
C GLU A 316 -14.52 7.61 -5.11
N LYS A 317 -13.60 6.66 -5.31
CA LYS A 317 -12.80 6.08 -4.23
C LYS A 317 -11.87 7.12 -3.63
N THR A 318 -11.15 7.90 -4.45
CA THR A 318 -10.30 9.00 -3.99
C THR A 318 -11.13 10.05 -3.26
N ALA A 319 -12.25 10.51 -3.84
CA ALA A 319 -13.12 11.50 -3.23
C ALA A 319 -13.67 11.06 -1.86
N TYR A 320 -14.08 9.80 -1.73
CA TYR A 320 -14.55 9.23 -0.46
C TYR A 320 -13.47 9.31 0.62
N PHE A 321 -12.25 8.87 0.33
CA PHE A 321 -11.16 8.90 1.30
C PHE A 321 -10.72 10.33 1.63
N SER A 322 -10.63 11.21 0.62
CA SER A 322 -10.34 12.64 0.83
C SER A 322 -11.37 13.29 1.74
N LYS A 323 -12.66 12.98 1.56
CA LYS A 323 -13.73 13.44 2.45
C LYS A 323 -13.56 12.90 3.88
N CYS A 324 -13.34 11.59 4.04
CA CYS A 324 -13.14 11.01 5.37
C CYS A 324 -11.94 11.60 6.12
N ILE A 325 -10.87 11.97 5.41
CA ILE A 325 -9.71 12.67 5.99
C ILE A 325 -10.10 14.09 6.36
N ASN A 326 -10.75 14.83 5.45
CA ASN A 326 -11.08 16.24 5.63
C ASN A 326 -12.13 16.50 6.73
N ASP A 327 -13.12 15.62 6.86
CA ASP A 327 -14.20 15.75 7.86
C ASP A 327 -13.70 15.55 9.30
N HIS A 328 -12.52 14.93 9.49
CA HIS A 328 -11.96 14.60 10.81
C HIS A 328 -10.65 15.34 11.12
N ILE A 329 -10.29 16.37 10.37
CA ILE A 329 -9.05 17.17 10.55
C ILE A 329 -8.91 17.73 11.98
N ARG A 330 -10.03 18.08 12.62
CA ARG A 330 -10.04 18.71 13.95
C ARG A 330 -9.86 17.71 15.10
N ASP A 331 -9.91 16.41 14.83
CA ASP A 331 -9.65 15.36 15.82
C ASP A 331 -8.58 14.38 15.29
N PRO A 332 -7.30 14.65 15.58
CA PRO A 332 -6.19 13.81 15.16
C PRO A 332 -6.33 12.36 15.63
N LYS A 333 -6.90 12.10 16.81
CA LYS A 333 -7.03 10.73 17.34
C LYS A 333 -8.03 9.92 16.52
N LEU A 334 -9.15 10.54 16.16
CA LEU A 334 -10.18 9.92 15.32
C LEU A 334 -9.69 9.70 13.89
N LEU A 335 -8.95 10.65 13.33
CA LEU A 335 -8.28 10.52 12.02
C LEU A 335 -7.31 9.34 12.00
N TRP A 336 -6.39 9.25 12.96
CA TRP A 336 -5.42 8.16 13.06
C TRP A 336 -6.09 6.80 13.29
N ARG A 337 -7.19 6.77 14.04
CA ARG A 337 -8.00 5.56 14.22
C ARG A 337 -8.59 5.09 12.90
N ASN A 338 -9.22 5.98 12.13
CA ASN A 338 -9.84 5.64 10.85
C ASN A 338 -8.79 5.17 9.82
N LEU A 339 -7.64 5.85 9.75
CA LEU A 339 -6.52 5.44 8.89
C LEU A 339 -6.00 4.03 9.24
N LYS A 340 -5.83 3.71 10.53
CA LYS A 340 -5.42 2.38 11.00
C LYS A 340 -6.45 1.29 10.72
N THR A 341 -7.73 1.64 10.67
CA THR A 341 -8.82 0.67 10.52
C THR A 341 -9.12 0.36 9.05
N ASP A 342 -9.05 1.38 8.17
CA ASP A 342 -9.56 1.31 6.80
C ASP A 342 -8.48 1.42 5.71
N VAL A 343 -7.30 1.99 6.01
CA VAL A 343 -6.26 2.31 5.01
C VAL A 343 -4.97 1.53 5.24
N LEU A 344 -4.45 1.56 6.46
CA LEU A 344 -3.18 0.94 6.85
C LEU A 344 -3.37 -0.54 7.25
N PRO A 345 -2.39 -1.42 6.99
CA PRO A 345 -2.44 -2.81 7.43
C PRO A 345 -2.42 -2.91 8.97
N ASP A 346 -3.10 -3.94 9.49
CA ASP A 346 -3.15 -4.24 10.92
C ASP A 346 -1.76 -4.69 11.42
N HIS A 347 -1.08 -3.80 12.15
CA HIS A 347 0.29 -4.03 12.64
C HIS A 347 0.28 -4.90 13.89
N LYS A 348 0.56 -6.20 13.73
CA LYS A 348 0.77 -7.12 14.87
C LYS A 348 2.19 -7.15 15.42
N GLN A 349 3.14 -6.39 14.88
CA GLN A 349 4.51 -6.34 15.39
C GLN A 349 4.97 -4.89 15.52
N ARG A 350 5.08 -4.44 16.77
CA ARG A 350 5.86 -3.26 17.19
C ARG A 350 7.20 -3.77 17.70
N LEU A 351 8.12 -4.07 16.81
CA LEU A 351 9.52 -4.19 17.21
C LEU A 351 10.26 -3.11 16.42
N LEU A 352 10.65 -2.06 17.13
CA LEU A 352 11.67 -1.15 16.63
C LEU A 352 12.92 -2.01 16.35
N PRO A 353 13.58 -1.85 15.20
CA PRO A 353 14.86 -2.49 14.95
C PRO A 353 15.82 -2.24 16.11
N GLY A 354 16.64 -3.23 16.49
CA GLY A 354 17.45 -3.18 17.72
C GLY A 354 18.39 -1.97 17.87
N HIS A 355 18.74 -1.30 16.77
CA HIS A 355 19.54 -0.06 16.76
C HIS A 355 18.78 1.21 17.19
N PHE A 356 17.47 1.13 17.46
CA PHE A 356 16.66 2.23 17.99
C PHE A 356 16.44 2.15 19.52
N ASN A 357 17.16 1.25 20.22
CA ASN A 357 17.00 1.04 21.66
C ASN A 357 17.94 1.89 22.53
N ASN A 358 18.89 2.62 21.94
CA ASN A 358 19.87 3.43 22.66
C ASN A 358 19.62 4.94 22.38
N PRO A 359 19.15 5.72 23.37
CA PRO A 359 18.94 7.16 23.24
C PRO A 359 20.17 7.92 22.74
N ASP A 360 21.37 7.52 23.19
CA ASP A 360 22.62 8.22 22.85
C ASP A 360 23.08 7.91 21.42
N GLU A 361 22.81 6.71 20.90
CA GLU A 361 23.06 6.38 19.48
C GLU A 361 22.11 7.12 18.54
N VAL A 362 20.84 7.23 18.93
CA VAL A 362 19.85 8.05 18.22
C VAL A 362 20.30 9.51 18.23
N ASN A 363 20.73 10.02 19.38
CA ASN A 363 21.23 11.38 19.55
C ASN A 363 22.50 11.64 18.72
N ALA A 364 23.44 10.69 18.68
CA ALA A 364 24.67 10.78 17.88
C ALA A 364 24.38 10.79 16.37
N ALA A 365 23.39 10.01 15.90
CA ALA A 365 22.97 10.04 14.50
C ALA A 365 22.39 11.40 14.08
N PHE A 366 21.72 12.11 15.01
CA PHE A 366 21.24 13.48 14.77
C PHE A 366 22.37 14.52 14.70
N LEU A 367 23.54 14.26 15.29
CA LEU A 367 24.70 15.16 15.22
C LEU A 367 25.41 15.13 13.85
N ASP A 368 25.34 14.01 13.13
CA ASP A 368 26.13 13.80 11.90
C ASP A 368 25.37 14.16 10.60
N VAL A 369 24.09 14.56 10.70
CA VAL A 369 23.24 14.87 9.53
C VAL A 369 23.74 16.07 8.69
N PRO A 370 24.34 17.15 9.25
CA PRO A 370 24.84 18.23 8.41
C PRO A 370 26.13 17.88 7.65
N GLY A 371 26.82 16.80 8.00
CA GLY A 371 28.22 16.59 7.65
C GLY A 371 29.12 17.72 8.19
N ASN A 372 30.42 17.50 8.25
CA ASN A 372 31.37 18.55 8.62
C ASN A 372 31.27 19.75 7.66
N CYS A 373 30.52 20.79 8.04
CA CYS A 373 30.55 22.09 7.38
C CYS A 373 31.91 22.75 7.65
N LEU A 374 32.90 22.38 6.85
CA LEU A 374 34.18 23.08 6.80
C LEU A 374 33.91 24.57 6.52
N HIS A 375 34.38 25.42 7.43
CA HIS A 375 34.29 26.87 7.29
C HIS A 375 35.03 27.29 6.04
N ASN A 376 34.32 27.74 5.01
CA ASN A 376 34.96 28.38 3.88
C ASN A 376 35.27 29.83 4.27
N MET A 377 36.40 30.05 4.95
CA MET A 377 36.87 31.35 5.44
C MET A 377 36.78 32.46 4.38
N SER A 378 36.91 32.11 3.10
CA SER A 378 36.77 33.02 1.96
C SER A 378 35.38 33.67 1.83
N GLN A 379 34.29 32.95 2.13
CA GLN A 379 32.93 33.48 2.03
C GLN A 379 32.59 34.43 3.19
N LEU A 380 33.10 34.13 4.37
CA LEU A 380 32.83 34.90 5.58
C LEU A 380 33.44 36.30 5.47
N SER A 381 34.70 36.38 5.04
CA SER A 381 35.38 37.65 4.77
C SER A 381 34.72 38.47 3.66
N TYR A 382 34.13 37.82 2.65
CA TYR A 382 33.40 38.53 1.59
C TYR A 382 32.15 39.24 2.14
N PHE A 383 31.33 38.55 2.94
CA PHE A 383 30.09 39.14 3.46
C PHE A 383 30.34 40.21 4.53
N GLU A 384 31.41 40.10 5.32
CA GLU A 384 31.78 41.15 6.28
C GLU A 384 32.29 42.43 5.60
N ALA A 385 32.96 42.31 4.46
CA ALA A 385 33.59 43.45 3.78
C ALA A 385 32.70 44.16 2.75
N HIS A 386 31.54 43.58 2.38
CA HIS A 386 30.68 44.11 1.33
C HIS A 386 29.25 44.37 1.83
N ARG A 387 28.52 45.24 1.12
CA ARG A 387 27.08 45.43 1.29
C ARG A 387 26.35 45.21 -0.03
N TYR A 388 25.18 44.59 0.05
CA TYR A 388 24.30 44.36 -1.09
C TYR A 388 23.67 45.66 -1.58
N SER A 389 23.26 46.55 -0.67
CA SER A 389 22.68 47.85 -0.97
C SER A 389 22.79 48.81 0.22
N ASP A 390 22.48 50.09 -0.03
CA ASP A 390 22.40 51.15 1.00
C ASP A 390 21.10 51.08 1.83
N ALA A 391 20.24 50.09 1.60
CA ALA A 391 19.01 49.93 2.36
C ALA A 391 19.32 49.38 3.76
N THR A 392 18.77 50.02 4.80
CA THR A 392 18.95 49.60 6.19
C THR A 392 17.69 48.96 6.74
N PHE A 393 17.84 47.79 7.37
CA PHE A 393 16.81 47.12 8.15
C PHE A 393 17.11 47.32 9.65
N SER A 394 16.17 47.94 10.36
CA SER A 394 16.26 48.20 11.80
C SER A 394 15.04 47.66 12.53
N LEU A 395 15.23 47.09 13.72
CA LEU A 395 14.11 46.68 14.57
C LEU A 395 13.56 47.90 15.32
N THR A 396 12.25 48.14 15.21
CA THR A 396 11.56 49.18 15.98
C THR A 396 10.59 48.55 16.97
N VAL A 397 10.52 49.14 18.18
CA VAL A 397 9.55 48.72 19.19
C VAL A 397 8.15 49.06 18.69
N THR A 398 7.26 48.07 18.66
CA THR A 398 5.88 48.24 18.20
C THR A 398 4.89 47.59 19.18
N ASN A 399 3.62 47.95 19.07
CA ASN A 399 2.57 47.43 19.96
C ASN A 399 1.99 46.10 19.46
N ALA A 400 1.41 45.34 20.39
CA ALA A 400 0.89 43.99 20.12
C ALA A 400 -0.22 43.98 19.04
N GLU A 401 -1.04 45.03 18.97
CA GLU A 401 -2.11 45.15 17.97
C GLU A 401 -1.57 45.27 16.53
N THR A 402 -0.48 46.02 16.35
CA THR A 402 0.19 46.16 15.05
C THR A 402 0.80 44.83 14.60
N VAL A 403 1.45 44.11 15.52
CA VAL A 403 1.97 42.75 15.27
C VAL A 403 0.85 41.81 14.84
N LEU A 404 -0.28 41.83 15.56
CA LEU A 404 -1.42 40.96 15.27
C LEU A 404 -2.06 41.27 13.91
N LYS A 405 -2.14 42.56 13.54
CA LYS A 405 -2.64 43.00 12.23
C LYS A 405 -1.71 42.56 11.10
N ILE A 406 -0.40 42.67 11.28
CA ILE A 406 0.60 42.21 10.30
C ILE A 406 0.54 40.70 10.14
N ILE A 407 0.54 39.93 11.24
CA ILE A 407 0.44 38.46 11.21
C ILE A 407 -0.83 38.02 10.47
N LYS A 408 -1.97 38.67 10.73
CA LYS A 408 -3.23 38.39 10.02
C LYS A 408 -3.21 38.77 8.54
N SER A 409 -2.35 39.71 8.14
CA SER A 409 -2.18 40.15 6.75
C SER A 409 -1.14 39.36 5.96
N LEU A 410 -0.31 38.56 6.63
CA LEU A 410 0.68 37.68 5.99
C LEU A 410 -0.03 36.49 5.31
N GLY A 411 -0.52 36.72 4.10
CA GLY A 411 -0.87 35.65 3.16
C GLY A 411 0.41 35.08 2.57
N SER A 412 0.72 33.81 2.86
CA SER A 412 1.92 33.20 2.30
C SER A 412 1.72 32.83 0.83
N ASN A 413 2.45 33.52 -0.05
CA ASN A 413 2.59 33.23 -1.47
C ASN A 413 3.79 32.29 -1.76
N ALA A 414 4.30 31.57 -0.75
CA ALA A 414 5.43 30.68 -0.94
C ALA A 414 5.10 29.60 -1.99
N GLN A 415 5.88 29.57 -3.07
CA GLN A 415 5.92 28.49 -4.05
C GLN A 415 7.22 27.72 -3.83
N GLY A 416 7.10 26.44 -3.48
CA GLY A 416 8.23 25.51 -3.56
C GLY A 416 8.62 25.30 -5.03
N VAL A 417 9.87 24.94 -5.29
CA VAL A 417 10.43 24.77 -6.64
C VAL A 417 9.72 23.68 -7.46
N ASP A 418 8.95 22.80 -6.79
CA ASP A 418 8.32 21.61 -7.36
C ASP A 418 6.79 21.56 -7.22
N ASP A 419 6.13 22.63 -6.76
CA ASP A 419 4.68 22.69 -6.52
C ASP A 419 4.12 21.66 -5.49
N LEU A 420 4.98 20.86 -4.84
CA LEU A 420 4.60 19.82 -3.88
C LEU A 420 4.57 20.33 -2.42
N GLN A 421 5.06 21.54 -2.18
CA GLN A 421 5.02 22.18 -0.87
C GLN A 421 3.57 22.45 -0.43
N SER A 422 3.21 21.92 0.74
CA SER A 422 1.88 22.12 1.37
C SER A 422 1.89 23.07 2.56
N GLY A 423 3.03 23.26 3.22
CA GLY A 423 3.17 24.23 4.31
C GLY A 423 3.35 25.65 3.76
N PHE A 424 2.81 26.65 4.46
CA PHE A 424 2.92 28.07 4.10
C PHE A 424 2.44 28.37 2.67
N ARG A 425 1.39 27.71 2.16
CA ARG A 425 0.81 28.01 0.85
C ARG A 425 -0.70 28.26 1.00
N GLN A 426 -1.19 29.35 0.44
CA GLN A 426 -2.62 29.66 0.49
C GLN A 426 -3.45 28.51 -0.10
N GLY A 427 -4.42 28.00 0.67
CA GLY A 427 -5.28 26.87 0.26
C GLY A 427 -4.67 25.47 0.39
N ARG A 428 -3.43 25.34 0.87
CA ARG A 428 -2.80 24.04 1.21
C ARG A 428 -2.37 24.02 2.68
N GLY A 429 -2.41 22.84 3.27
CA GLY A 429 -2.05 22.63 4.67
C GLY A 429 -1.68 21.18 4.96
N THR A 430 -1.54 20.85 6.23
CA THR A 430 -1.19 19.49 6.68
C THR A 430 -2.20 18.44 6.22
N ALA A 431 -3.48 18.80 6.10
CA ALA A 431 -4.52 17.91 5.62
C ALA A 431 -4.42 17.59 4.13
N THR A 432 -4.12 18.58 3.28
CA THR A 432 -3.91 18.35 1.84
C THR A 432 -2.65 17.55 1.60
N ALA A 433 -1.57 17.83 2.35
CA ALA A 433 -0.34 17.03 2.30
C ALA A 433 -0.59 15.56 2.66
N LEU A 434 -1.38 15.32 3.73
CA LEU A 434 -1.73 13.98 4.15
C LEU A 434 -2.64 13.28 3.14
N ALA A 435 -3.58 14.01 2.52
CA ALA A 435 -4.43 13.47 1.47
C ALA A 435 -3.61 13.04 0.25
N ASP A 436 -2.62 13.82 -0.16
CA ASP A 436 -1.71 13.49 -1.27
C ASP A 436 -0.87 12.24 -0.94
N VAL A 437 -0.29 12.18 0.27
CA VAL A 437 0.47 11.01 0.74
C VAL A 437 -0.40 9.75 0.80
N VAL A 438 -1.61 9.86 1.35
CA VAL A 438 -2.55 8.73 1.43
C VAL A 438 -3.03 8.32 0.04
N GLY A 439 -3.30 9.27 -0.85
CA GLY A 439 -3.59 9.01 -2.27
C GLY A 439 -2.48 8.19 -2.92
N ASN A 440 -1.23 8.63 -2.79
CA ASN A 440 -0.06 7.93 -3.32
C ASN A 440 0.11 6.51 -2.73
N ILE A 441 -0.11 6.34 -1.41
CA ILE A 441 -0.08 5.03 -0.76
C ILE A 441 -1.19 4.11 -1.29
N LEU A 442 -2.41 4.65 -1.46
CA LEU A 442 -3.55 3.88 -1.94
C LEU A 442 -3.36 3.46 -3.41
N GLU A 443 -2.81 4.35 -4.23
CA GLU A 443 -2.47 4.06 -5.62
C GLU A 443 -1.36 3.01 -5.73
N ALA A 444 -0.27 3.18 -4.97
CA ALA A 444 0.81 2.19 -4.89
C ALA A 444 0.27 0.83 -4.40
N ARG A 445 -0.63 0.84 -3.41
CA ARG A 445 -1.31 -0.38 -2.92
C ARG A 445 -2.17 -1.03 -4.00
N ASP A 446 -2.87 -0.25 -4.82
CA ASP A 446 -3.69 -0.73 -5.93
C ASP A 446 -2.81 -1.29 -7.07
N ARG A 447 -1.64 -0.68 -7.35
CA ARG A 447 -0.59 -1.21 -8.25
C ARG A 447 0.16 -2.40 -7.66
N GLY A 448 0.03 -2.63 -6.35
CA GLY A 448 0.69 -3.73 -5.66
C GLY A 448 2.13 -3.46 -5.25
N GLU A 449 2.60 -2.23 -5.37
CA GLU A 449 3.89 -1.77 -4.90
C GLU A 449 3.96 -1.81 -3.36
N GLY A 450 5.18 -2.00 -2.84
CA GLY A 450 5.45 -1.74 -1.44
C GLY A 450 5.72 -0.26 -1.27
N THR A 451 4.92 0.43 -0.46
CA THR A 451 5.15 1.85 -0.16
C THR A 451 6.01 1.96 1.07
N ILE A 452 7.18 2.58 0.92
CA ILE A 452 8.02 2.99 2.04
C ILE A 452 7.80 4.50 2.20
N LEU A 453 7.13 4.88 3.29
CA LEU A 453 6.94 6.29 3.63
C LEU A 453 8.07 6.69 4.58
N ALA A 454 9.06 7.41 4.05
CA ALA A 454 10.08 8.07 4.86
C ALA A 454 9.56 9.44 5.29
N LEU A 455 9.11 9.55 6.55
CA LEU A 455 8.78 10.83 7.15
C LEU A 455 10.03 11.39 7.80
N LEU A 456 10.67 12.32 7.12
CA LEU A 456 11.79 13.08 7.66
C LEU A 456 11.20 14.27 8.40
N ASP A 457 11.22 14.21 9.73
CA ASP A 457 11.05 15.42 10.52
C ASP A 457 12.38 16.16 10.47
N PHE A 458 12.45 17.23 9.66
CA PHE A 458 13.52 18.20 9.79
C PHE A 458 13.27 19.00 11.07
N SER A 459 13.38 18.34 12.22
CA SER A 459 13.74 19.06 13.41
C SER A 459 15.07 19.73 13.07
N ARG A 460 15.13 21.05 13.26
CA ARG A 460 16.37 21.82 13.18
C ARG A 460 16.84 22.29 11.79
N ALA A 461 16.00 22.40 10.76
CA ALA A 461 16.40 23.09 9.51
C ALA A 461 16.97 24.50 9.76
N PHE A 462 16.56 25.16 10.86
CA PHE A 462 17.14 26.40 11.34
C PHE A 462 18.38 26.24 12.24
N ASP A 463 18.58 25.12 12.93
CA ASP A 463 19.77 24.90 13.76
C ASP A 463 20.96 24.29 12.98
N ALA A 464 20.75 23.89 11.73
CA ALA A 464 21.82 23.55 10.78
C ALA A 464 22.42 24.81 10.10
N ILE A 465 21.89 26.01 10.39
CA ILE A 465 22.39 27.26 9.83
C ILE A 465 23.68 27.64 10.58
N ASN A 466 24.78 27.77 9.85
CA ASN A 466 26.02 28.34 10.41
C ASN A 466 25.72 29.77 10.89
N THR A 467 25.64 29.94 12.21
CA THR A 467 25.24 31.19 12.85
C THR A 467 26.17 32.33 12.46
N THR A 468 27.48 32.08 12.38
CA THR A 468 28.48 33.08 11.99
C THR A 468 28.23 33.57 10.56
N LEU A 469 28.06 32.65 9.61
CA LEU A 469 27.78 33.01 8.21
C LEU A 469 26.43 33.71 8.04
N LEU A 470 25.41 33.31 8.81
CA LEU A 470 24.11 33.97 8.81
C LEU A 470 24.24 35.42 9.27
N LEU A 471 24.93 35.67 10.40
CA LEU A 471 25.13 37.01 10.93
C LEU A 471 25.89 37.90 9.93
N SER A 472 26.97 37.39 9.32
CA SER A 472 27.69 38.13 8.27
C SER A 472 26.80 38.46 7.06
N LYS A 473 25.92 37.53 6.65
CA LYS A 473 24.94 37.78 5.57
C LYS A 473 23.89 38.81 5.95
N LEU A 474 23.40 38.82 7.19
CA LEU A 474 22.45 39.83 7.65
C LEU A 474 23.07 41.24 7.56
N THR A 475 24.33 41.38 7.98
CA THR A 475 25.09 42.63 7.81
C THR A 475 25.25 43.02 6.34
N TYR A 476 25.59 42.05 5.47
CA TYR A 476 25.68 42.25 4.02
C TYR A 476 24.36 42.74 3.40
N TYR A 477 23.21 42.21 3.84
CA TYR A 477 21.88 42.60 3.36
C TYR A 477 21.30 43.85 4.05
N GLY A 478 22.08 44.57 4.86
CA GLY A 478 21.71 45.88 5.38
C GLY A 478 21.05 45.88 6.76
N PHE A 479 21.12 44.78 7.53
CA PHE A 479 20.66 44.80 8.92
C PHE A 479 21.60 45.66 9.78
N ASP A 480 21.04 46.48 10.66
CA ASP A 480 21.80 47.27 11.62
C ASP A 480 22.38 46.42 12.76
N ASN A 481 23.29 47.01 13.53
CA ASN A 481 24.01 46.29 14.59
C ASN A 481 23.06 45.78 15.68
N ASP A 482 22.03 46.54 16.03
CA ASP A 482 21.08 46.17 17.08
C ASP A 482 20.21 44.98 16.65
N ALA A 483 19.76 44.95 15.39
CA ALA A 483 19.05 43.79 14.84
C ALA A 483 19.95 42.55 14.79
N VAL A 484 21.20 42.69 14.35
CA VAL A 484 22.16 41.58 14.26
C VAL A 484 22.48 41.01 15.66
N GLU A 485 22.70 41.86 16.66
CA GLU A 485 22.98 41.40 18.03
C GLU A 485 21.74 40.73 18.65
N TRP A 486 20.53 41.20 18.32
CA TRP A 486 19.29 40.52 18.71
C TRP A 486 19.20 39.11 18.14
N PHE A 487 19.49 38.91 16.85
CA PHE A 487 19.52 37.58 16.23
C PHE A 487 20.60 36.69 16.84
N LYS A 488 21.79 37.23 17.12
CA LYS A 488 22.89 36.51 17.78
C LYS A 488 22.51 36.05 19.18
N SER A 489 21.87 36.91 19.98
CA SER A 489 21.35 36.54 21.30
C SER A 489 20.27 35.46 21.22
N TYR A 490 19.38 35.53 20.22
CA TYR A 490 18.32 34.53 20.05
C TYR A 490 18.88 33.15 19.69
N LEU A 491 19.96 33.10 18.90
CA LEU A 491 20.54 31.87 18.34
C LEU A 491 21.64 31.24 19.22
N SER A 492 22.12 31.90 20.28
CA SER A 492 23.20 31.39 21.15
C SER A 492 22.68 30.88 22.51
N GLY A 493 23.39 29.91 23.11
CA GLY A 493 23.18 29.48 24.51
C GLY A 493 21.98 28.56 24.79
N ARG A 494 21.52 27.76 23.81
CA ARG A 494 20.39 26.83 23.98
C ARG A 494 20.86 25.40 24.16
N SER A 495 20.37 24.70 25.20
CA SER A 495 20.63 23.28 25.41
C SER A 495 19.41 22.39 25.12
N GLN A 496 19.62 21.16 24.64
CA GLN A 496 18.55 20.18 24.37
C GLN A 496 18.86 18.80 24.98
N TYR A 497 17.86 17.97 25.30
CA TYR A 497 18.05 16.58 25.72
C TYR A 497 16.86 15.71 25.25
N VAL A 498 17.06 14.39 25.17
CA VAL A 498 16.05 13.41 24.76
C VAL A 498 15.57 12.62 25.98
N GLU A 499 14.26 12.48 26.15
CA GLU A 499 13.65 11.65 27.20
C GLU A 499 12.81 10.52 26.57
N MET A 500 13.11 9.27 26.91
CA MET A 500 12.38 8.09 26.48
C MET A 500 11.50 7.55 27.60
N HIS A 501 10.25 7.24 27.29
CA HIS A 501 9.32 6.53 28.18
C HIS A 501 9.26 5.05 27.80
N LYS A 502 9.59 4.16 28.74
CA LYS A 502 9.52 2.70 28.57
C LYS A 502 8.12 2.16 28.89
N GLU A 503 7.77 1.01 28.33
CA GLU A 503 6.46 0.36 28.54
C GLU A 503 6.22 -0.09 29.99
N ASP A 504 7.29 -0.22 30.79
CA ASP A 504 7.23 -0.49 32.23
C ASP A 504 6.98 0.76 33.10
N GLY A 505 6.82 1.93 32.47
CA GLY A 505 6.56 3.21 33.14
C GLY A 505 7.81 3.98 33.55
N THR A 506 9.02 3.47 33.29
CA THR A 506 10.28 4.18 33.60
C THR A 506 10.70 5.15 32.50
N THR A 507 11.41 6.22 32.88
CA THR A 507 12.02 7.17 31.95
C THR A 507 13.54 7.03 31.87
N ALA A 508 14.09 7.28 30.69
CA ALA A 508 15.54 7.38 30.48
C ALA A 508 15.83 8.66 29.69
N SER A 509 16.73 9.50 30.21
CA SER A 509 17.04 10.81 29.62
C SER A 509 18.51 10.86 29.16
N SER A 510 18.78 11.53 28.04
CA SER A 510 20.13 11.77 27.56
C SER A 510 20.82 12.89 28.35
N SER A 511 22.14 12.98 28.23
CA SER A 511 22.90 14.15 28.69
C SER A 511 22.45 15.42 27.95
N PRO A 512 22.52 16.62 28.57
CA PRO A 512 22.27 17.88 27.90
C PRO A 512 23.26 18.11 26.76
N LEU A 513 22.73 18.41 25.58
CA LEU A 513 23.46 18.87 24.40
C LEU A 513 23.65 20.38 24.52
N HIS A 514 24.90 20.84 24.35
CA HIS A 514 25.23 22.26 24.25
C HIS A 514 25.32 22.71 22.79
#